data_AF-A0A7C4VL67-F1
#
_entry.id   AF-A0A7C4VL67-F1
#
_cell.length_a   1.000
_cell.length_b   1.000
_cell.length_c   1.000
_cell.angle_alpha   90.00
_cell.angle_beta   90.00
_cell.angle_gamma   90.00
#
_symmetry.space_group_name_H-M   'P 1'
#
loop_
_entity.id
_entity.type
_entity.pdbx_description
1 polymer ?
#
loop_
_entity_poly.entity_id
_entity_poly.type
_entity_poly.pdbx_seq_one_letter_code
_entity_poly.pdbx_strand_id
1 'polypeptide(L)'
;DTGEMRPFQELMHRRRKYGIEKAMEEYPVSLFMFDALYIDGKDLTLEPYPIRREALVKAIEESERVKTAKYIITDNPKELEKFFLEAIENGCEGLVCKSVAEDSVYQAGARGWLWIKYKRDYKSEMTDTVDLVIVGAFHGRGKRAGTYGALLLAAYNPESDTFETVTKCGTGFTDEDLAKLPKMLEKHKISHKHPRVQSLIEADVWFEPVVVIEVLGAEITLSPIHTCAMNAIRQGSGLAIRFPRFTGNYRLDKAAEDATTASEIVEMYQKQLKKIAES
;
A
#
# COMPACT_ATOMS: atom_id res chain seq x y z
N ASP A 1 -24.39 -11.40 7.69
CA ASP A 1 -23.39 -10.60 8.42
C ASP A 1 -22.56 -11.58 9.24
N THR A 2 -21.33 -11.87 8.81
CA THR A 2 -20.44 -12.86 9.47
C THR A 2 -19.67 -12.26 10.64
N GLY A 3 -19.76 -10.94 10.84
CA GLY A 3 -19.00 -10.22 11.87
C GLY A 3 -17.51 -9.99 11.52
N GLU A 4 -17.05 -10.48 10.37
CA GLU A 4 -15.68 -10.32 9.90
C GLU A 4 -15.38 -8.90 9.41
N MET A 5 -14.14 -8.43 9.62
CA MET A 5 -13.71 -7.13 9.12
C MET A 5 -13.60 -7.16 7.60
N ARG A 6 -14.21 -6.17 6.95
CA ARG A 6 -14.17 -5.99 5.50
C ARG A 6 -13.11 -4.96 5.10
N PRO A 7 -12.54 -5.04 3.88
CA PRO A 7 -11.57 -4.06 3.38
C PRO A 7 -12.12 -2.64 3.40
N PHE A 8 -11.23 -1.66 3.59
CA PHE A 8 -11.62 -0.24 3.62
C PHE A 8 -12.40 0.23 2.38
N GLN A 9 -12.15 -0.38 1.21
CA GLN A 9 -12.90 -0.08 -0.02
C GLN A 9 -14.41 -0.33 0.13
N GLU A 10 -14.82 -1.31 0.93
CA GLU A 10 -16.24 -1.59 1.19
C GLU A 10 -16.89 -0.45 1.95
N LEU A 11 -16.18 0.14 2.91
CA LEU A 11 -16.65 1.35 3.60
C LEU A 11 -16.80 2.54 2.65
N MET A 12 -15.98 2.62 1.59
CA MET A 12 -16.08 3.71 0.60
C MET A 12 -17.37 3.66 -0.23
N HIS A 13 -18.02 2.50 -0.34
CA HIS A 13 -19.31 2.36 -1.01
C HIS A 13 -20.48 2.93 -0.17
N ARG A 14 -20.27 3.16 1.13
CA ARG A 14 -21.27 3.78 2.00
C ARG A 14 -21.54 5.23 1.58
N ARG A 15 -22.74 5.50 1.07
CA ARG A 15 -23.15 6.82 0.56
C ARG A 15 -23.25 7.85 1.69
N ARG A 16 -22.88 9.10 1.38
CA ARG A 16 -22.75 10.18 2.38
C ARG A 16 -23.93 11.17 2.44
N LYS A 17 -24.90 11.08 1.53
CA LYS A 17 -26.00 12.06 1.40
C LYS A 17 -27.38 11.48 1.10
N TYR A 18 -27.47 10.42 0.28
CA TYR A 18 -28.74 9.83 -0.14
C TYR A 18 -28.72 8.30 0.06
N GLY A 19 -29.85 7.70 0.45
CA GLY A 19 -29.98 6.26 0.66
C GLY A 19 -29.16 5.72 1.84
N ILE A 20 -29.05 6.51 2.92
CA ILE A 20 -28.19 6.21 4.06
C ILE A 20 -28.64 4.94 4.78
N GLU A 21 -29.94 4.75 4.97
CA GLU A 21 -30.52 3.57 5.65
C GLU A 21 -30.15 2.27 4.92
N LYS A 22 -30.41 2.22 3.62
CA LYS A 22 -30.00 1.08 2.77
C LYS A 22 -28.49 0.85 2.81
N ALA A 23 -27.69 1.91 2.77
CA ALA A 23 -26.23 1.79 2.86
C ALA A 23 -25.75 1.32 4.26
N MET A 24 -26.50 1.61 5.32
CA MET A 24 -26.21 1.11 6.67
C MET A 24 -26.51 -0.38 6.83
N GLU A 25 -27.55 -0.86 6.15
CA GLU A 25 -27.89 -2.29 6.09
C GLU A 25 -26.90 -3.08 5.23
N GLU A 26 -26.51 -2.54 4.07
CA GLU A 26 -25.57 -3.19 3.15
C GLU A 26 -24.10 -3.15 3.65
N TYR A 27 -23.73 -2.09 4.37
CA TYR A 27 -22.38 -1.85 4.87
C TYR A 27 -22.41 -1.51 6.38
N PRO A 28 -22.71 -2.50 7.24
CA PRO A 28 -22.66 -2.30 8.69
C PRO A 28 -21.24 -1.96 9.13
N VAL A 29 -21.12 -1.19 10.22
CA VAL A 29 -19.83 -0.72 10.75
C VAL A 29 -19.75 -1.00 12.24
N SER A 30 -18.57 -1.41 12.67
CA SER A 30 -18.16 -1.49 14.07
C SER A 30 -17.12 -0.41 14.38
N LEU A 31 -17.18 0.15 15.59
CA LEU A 31 -16.25 1.13 16.12
C LEU A 31 -15.26 0.45 17.05
N PHE A 32 -13.97 0.64 16.78
CA PHE A 32 -12.88 0.18 17.62
C PHE A 32 -12.15 1.39 18.21
N MET A 33 -12.49 1.74 19.46
CA MET A 33 -12.00 2.92 20.15
C MET A 33 -10.58 2.70 20.69
N PHE A 34 -9.67 3.64 20.43
CA PHE A 34 -8.23 3.44 20.72
C PHE A 34 -7.57 4.54 21.56
N ASP A 35 -8.21 5.69 21.77
CA ASP A 35 -7.70 6.78 22.62
C ASP A 35 -8.86 7.64 23.14
N ALA A 36 -8.65 8.37 24.24
CA ALA A 36 -9.57 9.34 24.79
C ALA A 36 -8.85 10.68 24.99
N LEU A 37 -9.37 11.74 24.35
CA LEU A 37 -8.74 13.07 24.38
C LEU A 37 -9.45 14.03 25.32
N TYR A 38 -10.74 13.81 25.55
CA TYR A 38 -11.58 14.67 26.39
C TYR A 38 -12.74 13.86 26.95
N ILE A 39 -12.95 13.92 28.27
CA ILE A 39 -14.05 13.21 28.96
C ILE A 39 -14.59 14.14 30.05
N ASP A 40 -15.91 14.33 30.10
CA ASP A 40 -16.63 15.03 31.18
C ASP A 40 -16.04 16.39 31.58
N GLY A 41 -15.66 17.21 30.59
CA GLY A 41 -15.10 18.54 30.85
C GLY A 41 -13.57 18.56 31.04
N LYS A 42 -12.93 17.39 31.14
CA LYS A 42 -11.48 17.26 31.35
C LYS A 42 -10.74 17.00 30.04
N ASP A 43 -9.78 17.87 29.74
CA ASP A 43 -8.78 17.66 28.69
C ASP A 43 -7.74 16.63 29.13
N LEU A 44 -7.56 15.59 28.31
CA LEU A 44 -6.61 14.51 28.53
C LEU A 44 -5.42 14.58 27.58
N THR A 45 -5.34 15.54 26.66
CA THR A 45 -4.32 15.59 25.61
C THR A 45 -2.90 15.67 26.16
N LEU A 46 -2.69 16.33 27.29
CA LEU A 46 -1.41 16.42 28.00
C LEU A 46 -1.16 15.25 28.97
N GLU A 47 -2.12 14.35 29.14
CA GLU A 47 -1.95 13.16 29.98
C GLU A 47 -1.20 12.06 29.20
N PRO A 48 -0.32 11.29 29.86
CA PRO A 48 0.32 10.10 29.28
C PRO A 48 -0.69 9.10 28.69
N TYR A 49 -0.31 8.43 27.59
CA TYR A 49 -1.18 7.46 26.91
C TYR A 49 -1.81 6.39 27.83
N PRO A 50 -1.11 5.79 28.82
CA PRO A 50 -1.73 4.84 29.74
C PRO A 50 -2.94 5.42 30.51
N ILE A 51 -2.85 6.67 30.97
CA ILE A 51 -3.93 7.36 31.68
C ILE A 51 -5.11 7.59 30.75
N ARG A 52 -4.86 8.05 29.52
CA ARG A 52 -5.91 8.24 28.51
C ARG A 52 -6.59 6.92 28.14
N ARG A 53 -5.81 5.84 28.05
CA ARG A 53 -6.32 4.49 27.73
C ARG A 53 -7.21 3.95 28.85
N GLU A 54 -6.81 4.12 30.11
CA GLU A 54 -7.63 3.73 31.25
C GLU A 54 -8.94 4.53 31.29
N ALA A 55 -8.87 5.85 31.08
CA ALA A 55 -10.05 6.70 31.01
C ALA A 55 -11.01 6.29 29.89
N LEU A 56 -10.48 5.92 28.72
CA LEU A 56 -11.28 5.39 27.61
C LEU A 56 -12.03 4.11 28.00
N VAL A 57 -11.34 3.14 28.60
CA VAL A 57 -11.94 1.84 28.97
C VAL A 57 -13.04 2.04 30.01
N LYS A 58 -12.87 2.99 30.94
CA LYS A 58 -13.91 3.33 31.93
C LYS A 58 -15.12 4.04 31.31
N ALA A 59 -14.92 4.81 30.24
CA ALA A 59 -15.97 5.61 29.62
C ALA A 59 -16.81 4.85 28.58
N ILE A 60 -16.30 3.73 28.03
CA ILE A 60 -16.96 2.98 26.96
C ILE A 60 -17.55 1.68 27.52
N GLU A 61 -18.87 1.55 27.36
CA GLU A 61 -19.55 0.26 27.51
C GLU A 61 -19.44 -0.51 26.19
N GLU A 62 -18.78 -1.68 26.23
CA GLU A 62 -18.60 -2.50 25.03
C GLU A 62 -19.91 -3.19 24.61
N SER A 63 -20.12 -3.27 23.30
CA SER A 63 -21.23 -3.97 22.64
C SER A 63 -20.72 -4.73 21.42
N GLU A 64 -21.61 -5.42 20.68
CA GLU A 64 -21.21 -6.11 19.45
C GLU A 64 -20.55 -5.16 18.43
N ARG A 65 -21.01 -3.91 18.36
CA ARG A 65 -20.57 -2.91 17.36
C ARG A 65 -19.68 -1.80 17.93
N VAL A 66 -19.53 -1.69 19.23
CA VAL A 66 -18.65 -0.69 19.87
C VAL A 66 -17.71 -1.43 20.80
N LYS A 67 -16.42 -1.44 20.49
CA LYS A 67 -15.39 -2.14 21.25
C LYS A 67 -14.20 -1.23 21.47
N THR A 68 -13.38 -1.53 22.46
CA THR A 68 -12.05 -0.95 22.53
C THR A 68 -11.08 -1.76 21.66
N ALA A 69 -10.11 -1.09 21.02
CA ALA A 69 -9.09 -1.77 20.23
C ALA A 69 -8.27 -2.71 21.12
N LYS A 70 -8.09 -3.97 20.71
CA LYS A 70 -7.27 -4.94 21.44
C LYS A 70 -5.83 -4.41 21.60
N TYR A 71 -5.23 -4.61 22.77
CA TYR A 71 -3.86 -4.18 23.04
C TYR A 71 -3.15 -5.12 24.02
N ILE A 72 -1.82 -5.04 24.02
CA ILE A 72 -0.94 -5.59 25.04
C ILE A 72 0.05 -4.49 25.48
N ILE A 73 0.65 -4.64 26.65
CA ILE A 73 1.82 -3.86 27.07
C ILE A 73 2.95 -4.87 27.18
N THR A 74 4.03 -4.66 26.43
CA THR A 74 5.17 -5.58 26.41
C THR A 74 6.46 -4.82 26.12
N ASP A 75 7.54 -5.26 26.74
CA ASP A 75 8.92 -4.90 26.40
C ASP A 75 9.63 -6.05 25.66
N ASN A 76 8.92 -7.16 25.39
CA ASN A 76 9.44 -8.37 24.77
C ASN A 76 9.13 -8.40 23.26
N PRO A 77 10.15 -8.34 22.38
CA PRO A 77 9.95 -8.39 20.93
C PRO A 77 9.23 -9.65 20.43
N LYS A 78 9.36 -10.80 21.12
CA LYS A 78 8.68 -12.04 20.71
C LYS A 78 7.17 -11.97 20.94
N GLU A 79 6.74 -11.33 22.02
CA GLU A 79 5.31 -11.13 22.30
C GLU A 79 4.69 -10.12 21.34
N LEU A 80 5.42 -9.03 21.04
CA LEU A 80 5.04 -8.07 20.01
C LEU A 80 4.83 -8.78 18.66
N GLU A 81 5.76 -9.64 18.28
CA GLU A 81 5.69 -10.37 17.01
C GLU A 81 4.51 -11.35 16.98
N LYS A 82 4.24 -12.08 18.06
CA LYS A 82 3.06 -12.95 18.18
C LYS A 82 1.77 -12.14 18.03
N PHE A 83 1.67 -10.99 18.71
CA PHE A 83 0.51 -10.12 18.63
C PHE A 83 0.33 -9.47 17.26
N PHE A 84 1.45 -9.17 16.58
CA PHE A 84 1.46 -8.70 15.21
C PHE A 84 0.86 -9.75 14.27
N LEU A 85 1.32 -11.00 14.33
CA LEU A 85 0.79 -12.10 13.52
C LEU A 85 -0.70 -12.33 13.77
N GLU A 86 -1.13 -12.31 15.03
CA GLU A 86 -2.55 -12.42 15.40
C GLU A 86 -3.38 -11.26 14.80
N ALA A 87 -2.86 -10.04 14.79
CA ALA A 87 -3.56 -8.91 14.18
C ALA A 87 -3.72 -9.09 12.66
N ILE A 88 -2.71 -9.63 11.98
CA ILE A 88 -2.78 -9.93 10.54
C ILE A 88 -3.79 -11.04 10.26
N GLU A 89 -3.79 -12.12 11.05
CA GLU A 89 -4.74 -13.24 10.93
C GLU A 89 -6.20 -12.75 11.09
N ASN A 90 -6.42 -11.78 11.98
CA ASN A 90 -7.72 -11.12 12.16
C ASN A 90 -8.06 -10.08 11.08
N GLY A 91 -7.23 -9.90 10.04
CA GLY A 91 -7.50 -8.99 8.92
C GLY A 91 -7.09 -7.53 9.16
N CYS A 92 -6.31 -7.22 10.19
CA CYS A 92 -5.72 -5.89 10.38
C CYS A 92 -4.49 -5.66 9.48
N GLU A 93 -4.12 -4.40 9.22
CA GLU A 93 -2.89 -4.06 8.49
C GLU A 93 -1.59 -4.32 9.28
N GLY A 94 -1.71 -4.46 10.60
CA GLY A 94 -0.60 -4.58 11.55
C GLY A 94 -0.93 -3.91 12.89
N LEU A 95 0.09 -3.41 13.58
CA LEU A 95 0.01 -2.80 14.90
C LEU A 95 0.28 -1.29 14.88
N VAL A 96 -0.25 -0.60 15.90
CA VAL A 96 0.19 0.74 16.29
C VAL A 96 0.87 0.63 17.65
N CYS A 97 2.19 0.68 17.67
CA CYS A 97 3.00 0.65 18.88
C CYS A 97 3.00 2.06 19.50
N LYS A 98 2.50 2.21 20.72
CA LYS A 98 2.40 3.50 21.40
C LYS A 98 3.28 3.50 22.64
N SER A 99 4.09 4.55 22.80
CA SER A 99 4.92 4.74 24.00
C SER A 99 4.04 4.77 25.25
N VAL A 100 4.54 4.14 26.32
CA VAL A 100 3.94 4.17 27.66
C VAL A 100 4.70 5.10 28.60
N ALA A 101 5.70 5.83 28.10
CA ALA A 101 6.47 6.80 28.87
C ALA A 101 5.59 7.97 29.33
N GLU A 102 6.07 8.68 30.36
CA GLU A 102 5.36 9.82 30.95
C GLU A 102 5.17 10.98 29.96
N ASP A 103 6.05 11.12 28.98
CA ASP A 103 5.97 12.14 27.93
C ASP A 103 5.08 11.72 26.73
N SER A 104 4.40 10.57 26.82
CA SER A 104 3.52 10.02 25.77
C SER A 104 2.17 10.75 25.68
N VAL A 105 2.24 12.06 25.53
CA VAL A 105 1.10 12.96 25.35
C VAL A 105 0.50 12.86 23.95
N TYR A 106 -0.72 13.36 23.75
CA TYR A 106 -1.34 13.42 22.43
C TYR A 106 -0.84 14.64 21.66
N GLN A 107 -0.03 14.41 20.62
CA GLN A 107 0.53 15.48 19.79
C GLN A 107 -0.35 15.74 18.55
N ALA A 108 -1.29 16.67 18.66
CA ALA A 108 -2.22 16.99 17.57
C ALA A 108 -1.48 17.52 16.33
N GLY A 109 -1.70 16.87 15.18
CA GLY A 109 -1.13 17.27 13.88
C GLY A 109 0.38 17.01 13.72
N ALA A 110 1.06 16.47 14.74
CA ALA A 110 2.48 16.18 14.68
C ALA A 110 2.73 14.73 14.23
N ARG A 111 3.89 14.51 13.60
CA ARG A 111 4.43 13.17 13.32
C ARG A 111 5.67 12.99 14.18
N GLY A 112 5.60 12.08 15.13
CA GLY A 112 6.68 11.80 16.07
C GLY A 112 6.85 10.30 16.32
N TRP A 113 7.69 9.98 17.30
CA TRP A 113 8.03 8.59 17.67
C TRP A 113 7.15 8.01 18.77
N LEU A 114 6.25 8.81 19.35
CA LEU A 114 5.33 8.32 20.37
C LEU A 114 4.46 7.19 19.83
N TRP A 115 4.04 7.26 18.57
CA TRP A 115 3.28 6.20 17.89
C TRP A 115 4.01 5.73 16.63
N ILE A 116 4.29 4.44 16.58
CA ILE A 116 4.94 3.78 15.45
C ILE A 116 3.96 2.79 14.83
N LYS A 117 3.79 2.85 13.51
CA LYS A 117 3.00 1.86 12.78
C LYS A 117 3.91 0.68 12.45
N TYR A 118 3.62 -0.50 12.97
CA TYR A 118 4.33 -1.74 12.66
C TYR A 118 3.42 -2.60 11.78
N LYS A 119 3.56 -2.42 10.46
CA LYS A 119 2.74 -3.05 9.43
C LYS A 119 3.39 -4.28 8.80
N ARG A 120 2.55 -5.12 8.18
CA ARG A 120 3.02 -6.21 7.31
C ARG A 120 3.97 -5.75 6.23
N ASP A 121 3.77 -4.55 5.67
CA ASP A 121 4.65 -3.95 4.66
C ASP A 121 6.13 -3.82 5.09
N TYR A 122 6.45 -3.90 6.40
CA TYR A 122 7.83 -3.92 6.89
C TYR A 122 8.46 -5.31 6.88
N LYS A 123 7.65 -6.37 6.86
CA LYS A 123 8.04 -7.68 6.38
C LYS A 123 7.75 -7.70 4.87
N SER A 124 8.71 -7.29 4.06
CA SER A 124 8.60 -7.44 2.61
C SER A 124 8.29 -8.92 2.31
N GLU A 125 7.07 -9.24 1.89
CA GLU A 125 6.73 -10.61 1.48
C GLU A 125 7.37 -10.93 0.14
N MET A 126 7.46 -9.87 -0.68
CA MET A 126 8.34 -9.81 -1.82
C MET A 126 9.77 -9.55 -1.33
N THR A 127 10.54 -10.62 -1.11
CA THR A 127 11.98 -10.49 -0.78
C THR A 127 12.82 -10.09 -1.98
N ASP A 128 12.35 -10.44 -3.18
CA ASP A 128 13.10 -10.23 -4.41
C ASP A 128 12.65 -8.94 -5.11
N THR A 129 13.60 -8.24 -5.71
CA THR A 129 13.33 -7.10 -6.59
C THR A 129 12.87 -7.59 -7.96
N VAL A 130 12.19 -6.72 -8.71
CA VAL A 130 11.82 -6.96 -10.11
C VAL A 130 12.35 -5.86 -10.99
N ASP A 131 12.71 -6.23 -12.21
CA ASP A 131 13.17 -5.30 -13.23
C ASP A 131 11.98 -4.95 -14.13
N LEU A 132 11.58 -3.69 -14.14
CA LEU A 132 10.38 -3.26 -14.86
C LEU A 132 10.70 -2.16 -15.87
N VAL A 133 9.99 -2.18 -16.99
CA VAL A 133 10.16 -1.23 -18.08
C VAL A 133 9.31 0.02 -17.82
N ILE A 134 9.90 1.20 -17.99
CA ILE A 134 9.17 2.48 -17.97
C ILE A 134 8.40 2.62 -19.29
N VAL A 135 7.08 2.65 -19.20
CA VAL A 135 6.21 2.79 -20.39
C VAL A 135 5.41 4.09 -20.43
N GLY A 136 5.29 4.77 -19.28
CA GLY A 136 4.62 6.07 -19.20
C GLY A 136 4.93 6.82 -17.90
N ALA A 137 4.42 8.03 -17.77
CA ALA A 137 4.55 8.84 -16.56
C ALA A 137 3.32 9.72 -16.31
N PHE A 138 3.22 10.19 -15.07
CA PHE A 138 2.20 11.13 -14.60
C PHE A 138 2.87 12.41 -14.12
N HIS A 139 2.32 13.56 -14.45
CA HIS A 139 2.88 14.84 -14.05
C HIS A 139 2.88 15.00 -12.53
N GLY A 140 4.02 15.45 -12.00
CA GLY A 140 4.15 15.76 -10.59
C GLY A 140 3.35 16.99 -10.20
N ARG A 141 2.92 17.04 -8.94
CA ARG A 141 2.21 18.17 -8.34
C ARG A 141 3.00 18.70 -7.15
N GLY A 142 2.78 19.97 -6.78
CA GLY A 142 3.44 20.59 -5.62
C GLY A 142 4.97 20.62 -5.78
N LYS A 143 5.69 20.05 -4.82
CA LYS A 143 7.18 19.99 -4.84
C LYS A 143 7.75 19.26 -6.06
N ARG A 144 6.94 18.45 -6.77
CA ARG A 144 7.33 17.74 -7.99
C ARG A 144 6.76 18.36 -9.27
N ALA A 145 6.25 19.59 -9.20
CA ALA A 145 5.80 20.30 -10.39
C ALA A 145 6.98 20.48 -11.37
N GLY A 146 6.74 20.22 -12.65
CA GLY A 146 7.78 20.26 -13.69
C GLY A 146 8.60 18.97 -13.85
N THR A 147 8.33 17.93 -13.06
CA THR A 147 8.88 16.57 -13.25
C THR A 147 7.75 15.54 -13.26
N TYR A 148 8.09 14.25 -13.14
CA TYR A 148 7.15 13.14 -13.04
C TYR A 148 6.84 12.82 -11.58
N GLY A 149 5.56 12.81 -11.24
CA GLY A 149 5.08 12.42 -9.90
C GLY A 149 5.18 10.92 -9.69
N ALA A 150 5.00 10.14 -10.74
CA ALA A 150 5.18 8.70 -10.76
C ALA A 150 5.36 8.17 -12.19
N LEU A 151 6.00 7.02 -12.31
CA LEU A 151 6.21 6.27 -13.55
C LEU A 151 5.21 5.10 -13.63
N LEU A 152 4.69 4.84 -14.82
CA LEU A 152 3.92 3.64 -15.14
C LEU A 152 4.88 2.57 -15.61
N LEU A 153 4.90 1.44 -14.91
CA LEU A 153 5.88 0.37 -15.11
C LEU A 153 5.20 -0.92 -15.58
N ALA A 154 5.90 -1.66 -16.43
CA ALA A 154 5.40 -2.87 -17.05
C ALA A 154 6.39 -4.05 -16.94
N ALA A 155 5.82 -5.25 -16.82
CA ALA A 155 6.52 -6.52 -16.96
C ALA A 155 6.48 -6.95 -18.43
N TYR A 156 7.43 -7.77 -18.87
CA TYR A 156 7.46 -8.27 -20.25
C TYR A 156 6.66 -9.58 -20.39
N ASN A 157 5.92 -9.73 -21.48
CA ASN A 157 5.25 -10.97 -21.84
C ASN A 157 5.86 -11.52 -23.15
N PRO A 158 6.73 -12.54 -23.08
CA PRO A 158 7.36 -13.13 -24.25
C PRO A 158 6.39 -13.80 -25.23
N GLU A 159 5.22 -14.29 -24.76
CA GLU A 159 4.27 -15.01 -25.61
C GLU A 159 3.55 -14.09 -26.60
N SER A 160 3.26 -12.87 -26.16
CA SER A 160 2.56 -11.86 -26.96
C SER A 160 3.49 -10.76 -27.48
N ASP A 161 4.77 -10.78 -27.09
CA ASP A 161 5.75 -9.71 -27.34
C ASP A 161 5.24 -8.33 -26.87
N THR A 162 4.68 -8.30 -25.65
CA THR A 162 4.11 -7.06 -25.08
C THR A 162 4.65 -6.73 -23.70
N PHE A 163 4.51 -5.46 -23.30
CA PHE A 163 4.79 -4.92 -21.98
C PHE A 163 3.48 -4.65 -21.26
N GLU A 164 3.22 -5.43 -20.21
CA GLU A 164 1.97 -5.40 -19.47
C GLU A 164 2.14 -4.61 -18.17
N THR A 165 1.37 -3.53 -18.02
CA THR A 165 1.50 -2.66 -16.84
C THR A 165 1.19 -3.39 -15.55
N VAL A 166 2.07 -3.25 -14.56
CA VAL A 166 2.00 -3.94 -13.26
C VAL A 166 2.02 -2.99 -12.07
N THR A 167 2.53 -1.77 -12.22
CA THR A 167 2.50 -0.82 -11.10
C THR A 167 2.71 0.64 -11.51
N LYS A 168 2.39 1.55 -10.59
CA LYS A 168 2.73 2.98 -10.66
C LYS A 168 3.70 3.32 -9.54
N CYS A 169 4.94 3.64 -9.89
CA CYS A 169 6.00 3.91 -8.93
C CYS A 169 6.27 5.41 -8.78
N GLY A 170 6.03 5.97 -7.58
CA GLY A 170 6.31 7.37 -7.24
C GLY A 170 7.30 7.55 -6.10
N THR A 171 7.86 6.47 -5.55
CA THR A 171 8.71 6.50 -4.35
C THR A 171 10.04 5.80 -4.62
N GLY A 172 11.07 6.13 -3.84
CA GLY A 172 12.43 5.59 -4.02
C GLY A 172 13.36 6.47 -4.88
N PHE A 173 12.83 7.50 -5.54
CA PHE A 173 13.63 8.47 -6.30
C PHE A 173 14.20 9.54 -5.38
N THR A 174 15.51 9.77 -5.48
CA THR A 174 16.18 10.92 -4.87
C THR A 174 15.80 12.22 -5.59
N ASP A 175 16.09 13.38 -4.99
CA ASP A 175 15.88 14.67 -5.68
C ASP A 175 16.74 14.77 -6.96
N GLU A 176 17.92 14.15 -6.96
CA GLU A 176 18.79 14.06 -8.13
C GLU A 176 18.18 13.19 -9.24
N ASP A 177 17.59 12.05 -8.89
CA ASP A 177 16.86 11.19 -9.84
C ASP A 177 15.69 11.96 -10.47
N LEU A 178 14.89 12.63 -9.64
CA LEU A 178 13.73 13.38 -10.09
C LEU A 178 14.10 14.53 -11.05
N ALA A 179 15.28 15.12 -10.88
CA ALA A 179 15.81 16.14 -11.79
C ALA A 179 16.35 15.55 -13.11
N LYS A 180 16.88 14.32 -13.08
CA LYS A 180 17.44 13.62 -14.25
C LYS A 180 16.37 12.95 -15.12
N LEU A 181 15.32 12.41 -14.51
CA LEU A 181 14.28 11.62 -15.18
C LEU A 181 13.69 12.27 -16.44
N PRO A 182 13.26 13.55 -16.42
CA PRO A 182 12.73 14.21 -17.62
C PRO A 182 13.75 14.23 -18.76
N LYS A 183 15.01 14.59 -18.48
CA LYS A 183 16.07 14.67 -19.49
C LYS A 183 16.41 13.31 -20.08
N MET A 184 16.45 12.28 -19.24
CA MET A 184 16.76 10.91 -19.65
C MET A 184 15.67 10.32 -20.57
N LEU A 185 14.40 10.57 -20.25
CA LEU A 185 13.26 9.99 -20.94
C LEU A 185 12.77 10.82 -22.15
N GLU A 186 13.20 12.09 -22.29
CA GLU A 186 12.72 12.97 -23.35
C GLU A 186 12.92 12.39 -24.75
N LYS A 187 14.06 11.73 -25.00
CA LYS A 187 14.37 11.10 -26.30
C LYS A 187 13.49 9.88 -26.62
N HIS A 188 12.83 9.30 -25.62
CA HIS A 188 11.94 8.15 -25.75
C HIS A 188 10.47 8.54 -25.71
N LYS A 189 10.16 9.83 -25.60
CA LYS A 189 8.79 10.32 -25.46
C LYS A 189 8.04 10.16 -26.77
N ILE A 190 6.84 9.60 -26.69
CA ILE A 190 5.93 9.38 -27.81
C ILE A 190 4.57 10.00 -27.55
N SER A 191 3.85 10.32 -28.63
CA SER A 191 2.57 11.05 -28.55
C SER A 191 1.38 10.18 -28.16
N HIS A 192 1.52 8.86 -28.20
CA HIS A 192 0.46 7.89 -27.95
C HIS A 192 1.06 6.63 -27.32
N LYS A 193 0.20 5.78 -26.73
CA LYS A 193 0.61 4.49 -26.17
C LYS A 193 1.28 3.63 -27.23
N HIS A 194 2.48 3.13 -26.92
CA HIS A 194 3.24 2.25 -27.82
C HIS A 194 2.45 0.95 -28.12
N PRO A 195 2.48 0.41 -29.37
CA PRO A 195 1.71 -0.79 -29.74
C PRO A 195 2.04 -2.04 -28.90
N ARG A 196 3.29 -2.19 -28.49
CA ARG A 196 3.72 -3.28 -27.58
C ARG A 196 3.31 -3.06 -26.13
N VAL A 197 2.72 -1.91 -25.74
CA VAL A 197 2.33 -1.64 -24.35
C VAL A 197 0.85 -1.95 -24.12
N GLN A 198 0.57 -2.90 -23.24
CA GLN A 198 -0.77 -3.23 -22.80
C GLN A 198 -1.06 -2.51 -21.48
N SER A 199 -2.03 -1.61 -21.49
CA SER A 199 -2.50 -0.92 -20.29
C SER A 199 -3.95 -0.46 -20.42
N LEU A 200 -4.68 -0.55 -19.32
CA LEU A 200 -5.98 0.09 -19.12
C LEU A 200 -5.86 1.49 -18.49
N ILE A 201 -4.67 1.85 -18.03
CA ILE A 201 -4.39 3.14 -17.39
C ILE A 201 -3.86 4.09 -18.45
N GLU A 202 -4.51 5.25 -18.60
CA GLU A 202 -4.00 6.31 -19.46
C GLU A 202 -2.95 7.14 -18.71
N ALA A 203 -1.74 7.21 -19.27
CA ALA A 203 -0.66 8.03 -18.73
C ALA A 203 -0.74 9.46 -19.27
N ASP A 204 -0.19 10.43 -18.53
CA ASP A 204 -0.09 11.81 -19.03
C ASP A 204 0.97 11.91 -20.14
N VAL A 205 2.00 11.07 -20.06
CA VAL A 205 3.11 10.97 -21.01
C VAL A 205 3.39 9.50 -21.30
N TRP A 206 3.56 9.16 -22.57
CA TRP A 206 3.93 7.82 -23.04
C TRP A 206 5.41 7.78 -23.47
N PHE A 207 6.05 6.63 -23.27
CA PHE A 207 7.43 6.38 -23.69
C PHE A 207 7.55 5.11 -24.53
N GLU A 208 8.57 5.07 -25.38
CA GLU A 208 9.07 3.82 -25.94
C GLU A 208 9.57 2.91 -24.80
N PRO A 209 9.21 1.61 -24.82
CA PRO A 209 9.61 0.67 -23.78
C PRO A 209 11.10 0.31 -23.93
N VAL A 210 11.98 1.15 -23.38
CA VAL A 210 13.44 0.99 -23.50
C VAL A 210 14.13 0.97 -22.14
N VAL A 211 13.71 1.84 -21.22
CA VAL A 211 14.43 2.03 -19.95
C VAL A 211 13.89 1.06 -18.90
N VAL A 212 14.80 0.25 -18.33
CA VAL A 212 14.51 -0.71 -17.27
C VAL A 212 15.02 -0.20 -15.92
N ILE A 213 14.19 -0.32 -14.89
CA ILE A 213 14.54 0.03 -13.51
C ILE A 213 14.24 -1.12 -12.56
N GLU A 214 15.07 -1.26 -11.54
CA GLU A 214 14.84 -2.22 -10.47
C GLU A 214 13.87 -1.63 -9.43
N VAL A 215 12.87 -2.40 -9.07
CA VAL A 215 11.79 -2.02 -8.17
C VAL A 215 11.60 -3.06 -7.09
N LEU A 216 11.44 -2.58 -5.86
CA LEU A 216 11.00 -3.39 -4.73
C LEU A 216 9.53 -3.09 -4.43
N GLY A 217 8.74 -4.13 -4.18
CA GLY A 217 7.36 -4.02 -3.70
C GLY A 217 7.21 -4.61 -2.30
N ALA A 218 6.05 -4.41 -1.67
CA ALA A 218 5.70 -5.10 -0.44
C ALA A 218 5.09 -6.49 -0.72
N GLU A 219 4.18 -6.55 -1.70
CA GLU A 219 3.41 -7.73 -2.08
C GLU A 219 2.90 -7.60 -3.52
N ILE A 220 2.50 -8.74 -4.10
CA ILE A 220 1.76 -8.79 -5.38
C ILE A 220 0.29 -9.10 -5.06
N THR A 221 -0.62 -8.38 -5.72
CA THR A 221 -2.06 -8.48 -5.49
C THR A 221 -2.85 -8.53 -6.79
N LEU A 222 -4.09 -9.03 -6.72
CA LEU A 222 -5.03 -8.91 -7.83
C LEU A 222 -5.38 -7.45 -8.09
N SER A 223 -5.41 -7.06 -9.37
CA SER A 223 -5.70 -5.71 -9.80
C SER A 223 -6.71 -5.68 -10.95
N PRO A 224 -7.76 -4.84 -10.86
CA PRO A 224 -8.71 -4.66 -11.95
C PRO A 224 -8.20 -3.69 -13.03
N ILE A 225 -7.11 -2.95 -12.79
CA ILE A 225 -6.64 -1.85 -13.66
C ILE A 225 -5.26 -2.11 -14.28
N HIS A 226 -4.48 -3.04 -13.71
CA HIS A 226 -3.20 -3.46 -14.27
C HIS A 226 -3.40 -4.71 -15.11
N THR A 227 -2.67 -4.78 -16.22
CA THR A 227 -2.85 -5.78 -17.28
C THR A 227 -1.88 -6.95 -17.17
N CYS A 228 -0.84 -6.84 -16.35
CA CYS A 228 0.12 -7.92 -16.11
C CYS A 228 -0.61 -9.20 -15.71
N ALA A 229 -0.43 -10.27 -16.47
CA ALA A 229 -1.07 -11.57 -16.25
C ALA A 229 -2.61 -11.50 -16.11
N MET A 230 -3.25 -10.64 -16.92
CA MET A 230 -4.70 -10.50 -16.96
C MET A 230 -5.40 -11.85 -17.18
N ASN A 231 -6.39 -12.14 -16.35
CA ASN A 231 -7.15 -13.41 -16.34
C ASN A 231 -6.36 -14.66 -15.93
N ALA A 232 -5.07 -14.57 -15.60
CA ALA A 232 -4.27 -15.75 -15.27
C ALA A 232 -4.65 -16.39 -13.91
N ILE A 233 -5.00 -15.56 -12.93
CA ILE A 233 -5.39 -16.01 -11.58
C ILE A 233 -6.91 -15.92 -11.37
N ARG A 234 -7.51 -14.78 -11.77
CA ARG A 234 -8.94 -14.51 -11.62
C ARG A 234 -9.43 -13.79 -12.88
N GLN A 235 -10.54 -14.26 -13.43
CA GLN A 235 -11.17 -13.62 -14.58
C GLN A 235 -11.52 -12.15 -14.26
N GLY A 236 -11.17 -11.24 -15.17
CA GLY A 236 -11.34 -9.80 -15.02
C GLY A 236 -10.31 -9.12 -14.12
N SER A 237 -9.18 -9.77 -13.79
CA SER A 237 -8.12 -9.18 -12.99
C SER A 237 -6.74 -9.56 -13.50
N GLY A 238 -5.83 -8.59 -13.54
CA GLY A 238 -4.40 -8.82 -13.64
C GLY A 238 -3.74 -8.81 -12.26
N LEU A 239 -2.42 -8.64 -12.24
CA LEU A 239 -1.60 -8.54 -11.05
C LEU A 239 -1.00 -7.14 -10.93
N ALA A 240 -0.78 -6.71 -9.69
CA ALA A 240 -0.11 -5.46 -9.39
C ALA A 240 0.83 -5.58 -8.19
N ILE A 241 1.96 -4.88 -8.29
CA ILE A 241 2.93 -4.74 -7.20
C ILE A 241 2.49 -3.57 -6.31
N ARG A 242 2.28 -3.83 -5.02
CA ARG A 242 1.90 -2.80 -4.04
C ARG A 242 3.11 -2.17 -3.38
N PHE A 243 2.94 -0.88 -3.06
CA PHE A 243 3.98 -0.02 -2.47
C PHE A 243 5.32 -0.08 -3.21
N PRO A 244 5.31 0.07 -4.56
CA PRO A 244 6.54 0.01 -5.34
C PRO A 244 7.50 1.12 -4.95
N ARG A 245 8.79 0.78 -4.83
CA ARG A 245 9.88 1.71 -4.62
C ARG A 245 10.98 1.42 -5.61
N PHE A 246 11.42 2.46 -6.31
CA PHE A 246 12.67 2.41 -7.05
C PHE A 246 13.83 2.18 -6.07
N THR A 247 14.74 1.26 -6.39
CA THR A 247 15.85 0.90 -5.49
C THR A 247 17.05 1.83 -5.62
N GLY A 248 17.08 2.69 -6.65
CA GLY A 248 18.26 3.46 -7.05
C GLY A 248 19.00 2.84 -8.24
N ASN A 249 18.64 1.62 -8.65
CA ASN A 249 19.35 0.89 -9.69
C ASN A 249 18.63 0.99 -11.07
N TYR A 250 19.20 1.79 -11.98
CA TYR A 250 18.82 1.78 -13.39
C TYR A 250 19.55 0.61 -14.08
N ARG A 251 18.78 -0.32 -14.67
CA ARG A 251 19.32 -1.54 -15.28
C ARG A 251 19.85 -1.28 -16.68
N LEU A 252 20.95 -0.53 -16.75
CA LEU A 252 21.64 -0.21 -18.02
C LEU A 252 22.24 -1.45 -18.69
N ASP A 253 22.35 -2.55 -17.95
CA ASP A 253 22.79 -3.87 -18.38
C ASP A 253 21.69 -4.71 -19.04
N LYS A 254 20.42 -4.26 -19.01
CA LYS A 254 19.26 -4.99 -19.52
C LYS A 254 18.57 -4.26 -20.67
N ALA A 255 18.20 -5.02 -21.70
CA ALA A 255 17.20 -4.57 -22.67
C ALA A 255 15.79 -4.67 -22.08
N ALA A 256 14.81 -4.05 -22.73
CA ALA A 256 13.42 -4.09 -22.27
C ALA A 256 12.85 -5.52 -22.22
N GLU A 257 13.25 -6.36 -23.18
CA GLU A 257 12.88 -7.78 -23.25
C GLU A 257 13.54 -8.64 -22.16
N ASP A 258 14.57 -8.15 -21.48
CA ASP A 258 15.23 -8.81 -20.33
C ASP A 258 14.58 -8.43 -18.97
N ALA A 259 13.52 -7.62 -19.00
CA ALA A 259 12.74 -7.27 -17.82
C ALA A 259 12.07 -8.50 -17.21
N THR A 260 11.68 -8.40 -15.94
CA THR A 260 10.89 -9.43 -15.27
C THR A 260 9.63 -9.71 -16.07
N THR A 261 9.37 -10.99 -16.28
CA THR A 261 8.28 -11.47 -17.12
C THR A 261 6.95 -11.56 -16.36
N ALA A 262 5.83 -11.47 -17.07
CA ALA A 262 4.50 -11.66 -16.50
C ALA A 262 4.36 -13.03 -15.81
N SER A 263 4.99 -14.08 -16.36
CA SER A 263 5.04 -15.42 -15.77
C SER A 263 5.81 -15.45 -14.45
N GLU A 264 6.96 -14.77 -14.36
CA GLU A 264 7.70 -14.63 -13.10
C GLU A 264 6.86 -13.89 -12.05
N ILE A 265 6.13 -12.83 -12.42
CA ILE A 265 5.21 -12.13 -11.51
C ILE A 265 4.10 -13.07 -11.00
N VAL A 266 3.56 -13.96 -11.85
CA VAL A 266 2.60 -14.99 -11.43
C VAL A 266 3.22 -15.98 -10.45
N GLU A 267 4.43 -16.45 -10.72
CA GLU A 267 5.14 -17.37 -9.81
C GLU A 267 5.41 -16.74 -8.44
N MET A 268 5.83 -15.47 -8.41
CA MET A 268 6.04 -14.72 -7.18
C MET A 268 4.75 -14.59 -6.38
N TYR A 269 3.62 -14.28 -7.05
CA TYR A 269 2.30 -14.23 -6.41
C TYR A 269 1.89 -15.58 -5.82
N GLN A 270 2.08 -16.69 -6.55
CA GLN A 270 1.75 -18.02 -6.05
C GLN A 270 2.63 -18.44 -4.87
N LYS A 271 3.94 -18.11 -4.90
CA LYS A 271 4.85 -18.34 -3.77
C LYS A 271 4.42 -17.55 -2.53
N GLN A 272 3.98 -16.31 -2.71
CA GLN A 272 3.42 -15.49 -1.63
C GLN A 272 2.21 -16.19 -0.97
N LEU A 273 1.26 -16.70 -1.77
CA LEU A 273 0.10 -17.43 -1.24
C LEU A 273 0.48 -18.71 -0.46
N LYS A 274 1.45 -19.48 -0.96
CA LYS A 274 1.93 -20.70 -0.27
C LYS A 274 2.53 -20.38 1.09
N LYS A 275 3.37 -19.34 1.16
CA LYS A 275 3.98 -18.89 2.42
C LYS A 275 2.93 -18.48 3.45
N ILE A 276 1.84 -17.84 3.01
CA ILE A 276 0.71 -17.48 3.88
C ILE A 276 -0.02 -18.72 4.41
N ALA A 277 -0.18 -19.77 3.58
CA ALA A 277 -0.84 -21.00 4.01
C ALA A 277 0.02 -21.85 4.97
N GLU A 278 1.34 -21.67 4.95
CA GLU A 278 2.30 -22.40 5.80
C GLU A 278 2.69 -21.64 7.09
N SER A 279 2.31 -20.37 7.22
CA SER A 279 2.60 -19.51 8.39
C SER A 279 1.41 -19.45 9.34
#